data_AF-A0A962VA84-F1
#
_entry.id   AF-A0A962VA84-F1
#
_cell.length_a   1.000
_cell.length_b   1.000
_cell.length_c   1.000
_cell.angle_alpha   90.00
_cell.angle_beta   90.00
_cell.angle_gamma   90.00
#
_symmetry.space_group_name_H-M   'P 1'
#
loop_
_entity.id
_entity.type
_entity.pdbx_description
1 polymer ?
#
loop_
_entity_poly.entity_id
_entity_poly.type
_entity_poly.pdbx_seq_one_letter_code
_entity_poly.pdbx_strand_id
1 'polypeptide(L)'
;MKATTFTRLALTSLMAAGLTGTAWAQAPKLKMTTEIPASTRAADEVHTSIGTIKYFDGVPTEETVNTVYDYLDRARAVNVYLNSIPALSINALREGQASAGCITSNQVCIFDTLMDSKSLFLTGNTSTMYAIGFLDLAKDGPTVVDLPTRMLGVLDDMEFKYMIDLGVAGPDKGQGGKFLVLPPGYKGEVPEGYFVVRSNTYGVWLFMRGYLDKGIQAASENIRNNLKVYPLAQASNPPKMAFINISGKEMNTVLPNDYSAFEKLHTLIQQEPEGYLGPEAKGMMAAIGIEKGKPFTPDDRMKKILMDAADIGNAAARAISYFPRDTGNLTYGKDSAWVIAYADKDTAFTRNGAYRLDPRVLFHFGYIVVSPAMAVTVPGKGSDYAMAMLDAEQQALDGSKTYKLNLPANIPVKDFWAVTMYDTQTRSQLQTDQQFPTLDSYRKGMKKNADGSIDIYFSPQPPTGQDNNWLQTVPGKSWFIALRVYGPEEAWIKQTWRPGEIELVE
;
A
#
# COMPACT_ATOMS: atom_id res chain seq x y z
N MET A 1 17.40 -50.13 88.46
CA MET A 1 18.37 -49.71 89.51
C MET A 1 18.96 -48.37 89.10
N LYS A 2 18.75 -47.34 89.95
CA LYS A 2 19.50 -46.07 90.11
C LYS A 2 19.87 -45.30 88.81
N ALA A 3 19.12 -44.30 88.38
CA ALA A 3 18.95 -42.94 88.93
C ALA A 3 20.22 -42.06 88.86
N THR A 4 20.18 -41.04 88.01
CA THR A 4 20.67 -39.68 88.33
C THR A 4 19.96 -38.65 87.46
N THR A 5 19.30 -37.72 88.13
CA THR A 5 18.49 -36.62 87.61
C THR A 5 19.33 -35.35 87.52
N PHE A 6 19.25 -34.55 86.46
CA PHE A 6 19.46 -33.09 86.54
C PHE A 6 18.70 -32.33 85.41
N THR A 7 17.55 -31.80 85.82
CA THR A 7 16.98 -30.45 85.61
C THR A 7 17.35 -29.58 84.39
N ARG A 8 16.31 -29.27 83.58
CA ARG A 8 15.93 -28.01 82.88
C ARG A 8 16.96 -27.21 82.06
N LEU A 9 16.64 -26.90 80.80
CA LEU A 9 16.16 -25.56 80.37
C LEU A 9 15.69 -25.58 78.91
N ALA A 10 14.68 -24.76 78.60
CA ALA A 10 14.07 -24.60 77.28
C ALA A 10 15.03 -23.98 76.25
N LEU A 11 14.99 -24.48 75.01
CA LEU A 11 15.56 -23.82 73.84
C LEU A 11 14.43 -23.29 72.97
N THR A 12 14.36 -21.97 72.87
CA THR A 12 13.65 -21.25 71.81
C THR A 12 14.70 -20.46 71.06
N SER A 13 14.91 -20.75 69.78
CA SER A 13 15.67 -19.85 68.90
C SER A 13 15.18 -20.00 67.45
N LEU A 14 14.75 -18.85 66.94
CA LEU A 14 14.14 -18.56 65.65
C LEU A 14 14.95 -19.07 64.44
N MET A 15 14.25 -19.62 63.45
CA MET A 15 14.69 -19.62 62.06
C MET A 15 14.32 -18.27 61.43
N ALA A 16 15.33 -17.44 61.15
CA ALA A 16 15.20 -16.32 60.23
C ALA A 16 15.58 -16.81 58.83
N ALA A 17 14.60 -16.87 57.92
CA ALA A 17 14.82 -17.11 56.51
C ALA A 17 15.50 -15.88 55.89
N GLY A 18 16.77 -16.03 55.51
CA GLY A 18 17.49 -15.03 54.73
C GLY A 18 17.07 -15.09 53.27
N LEU A 19 16.33 -14.08 52.81
CA LEU A 19 16.22 -13.72 51.40
C LEU A 19 17.57 -13.10 50.99
N THR A 20 18.50 -13.91 50.50
CA THR A 20 19.72 -13.40 49.88
C THR A 20 19.39 -12.98 48.45
N GLY A 21 19.16 -11.69 48.24
CA GLY A 21 19.42 -11.10 46.93
C GLY A 21 20.90 -11.29 46.62
N THR A 22 21.21 -11.98 45.53
CA THR A 22 22.59 -12.14 45.07
C THR A 22 23.11 -10.81 44.56
N ALA A 23 23.62 -9.98 45.46
CA ALA A 23 24.50 -8.88 45.08
C ALA A 23 25.80 -9.50 44.57
N TRP A 24 26.04 -9.42 43.26
CA TRP A 24 27.29 -9.89 42.67
C TRP A 24 28.45 -9.07 43.27
N ALA A 25 29.44 -9.76 43.84
CA ALA A 25 30.59 -9.10 44.44
C ALA A 25 31.36 -8.31 43.37
N GLN A 26 31.77 -7.09 43.70
CA GLN A 26 32.56 -6.26 42.79
C GLN A 26 33.85 -7.00 42.41
N ALA A 27 34.11 -7.13 41.11
CA ALA A 27 35.28 -7.84 40.60
C ALA A 27 36.58 -7.27 41.21
N PRO A 28 37.55 -8.12 41.59
CA PRO A 28 38.79 -7.66 42.19
C PRO A 28 39.59 -6.80 41.21
N LYS A 29 40.22 -5.72 41.70
CA LYS A 29 41.15 -4.92 40.90
C LYS A 29 42.45 -5.71 40.69
N LEU A 30 42.64 -6.24 39.49
CA LEU A 30 43.83 -6.99 39.09
C LEU A 30 44.92 -6.04 38.56
N LYS A 31 46.15 -6.57 38.39
CA LYS A 31 47.34 -5.81 37.94
C LYS A 31 47.11 -5.04 36.63
N MET A 32 46.26 -5.55 35.75
CA MET A 32 45.93 -4.96 34.45
C MET A 32 44.50 -4.40 34.37
N THR A 33 43.89 -4.04 35.51
CA THR A 33 42.54 -3.45 35.53
C THR A 33 42.56 -1.98 35.16
N THR A 34 41.88 -1.64 34.06
CA THR A 34 41.55 -0.27 33.65
C THR A 34 40.13 0.06 34.10
N GLU A 35 39.89 1.30 34.53
CA GLU A 35 38.55 1.76 34.85
C GLU A 35 37.70 1.85 33.58
N ILE A 36 36.59 1.10 33.53
CA ILE A 36 35.65 1.12 32.40
C ILE A 36 34.71 2.31 32.59
N PRO A 37 34.56 3.23 31.61
CA PRO A 37 33.60 4.33 31.68
C PRO A 37 32.18 3.83 31.90
N ALA A 38 31.37 4.57 32.67
CA ALA A 38 29.97 4.20 32.94
C ALA A 38 29.15 4.04 31.65
N SER A 39 29.42 4.84 30.61
CA SER A 39 28.77 4.73 29.29
C SER A 39 29.10 3.45 28.52
N THR A 40 30.13 2.71 28.93
CA THR A 40 30.54 1.43 28.33
C THR A 40 30.04 0.22 29.13
N ARG A 41 29.67 0.40 30.40
CA ARG A 41 29.17 -0.69 31.25
C ARG A 41 27.70 -0.97 30.95
N ALA A 42 27.33 -2.24 30.95
CA ALA A 42 25.95 -2.65 31.11
C ALA A 42 25.63 -2.66 32.61
N ALA A 43 24.48 -2.11 33.01
CA ALA A 43 23.96 -2.32 34.36
C ALA A 43 23.48 -3.77 34.51
N ASP A 44 23.58 -4.35 35.70
CA ASP A 44 23.12 -5.72 35.97
C ASP A 44 21.62 -5.91 35.71
N GLU A 45 20.84 -4.82 35.82
CA GLU A 45 19.41 -4.80 35.54
C GLU A 45 19.00 -3.50 34.84
N VAL A 46 18.17 -3.62 33.79
CA VAL A 46 17.60 -2.48 33.04
C VAL A 46 16.12 -2.73 32.78
N HIS A 47 15.25 -1.78 33.14
CA HIS A 47 13.83 -1.84 32.82
C HIS A 47 13.55 -1.23 31.44
N THR A 48 12.86 -1.99 30.58
CA THR A 48 12.55 -1.58 29.21
C THR A 48 11.08 -1.83 28.88
N SER A 49 10.63 -1.39 27.70
CA SER A 49 9.27 -1.65 27.21
C SER A 49 8.99 -3.13 26.92
N ILE A 50 10.02 -3.96 26.78
CA ILE A 50 9.88 -5.40 26.53
C ILE A 50 10.07 -6.25 27.79
N GLY A 51 10.20 -5.60 28.95
CA GLY A 51 10.43 -6.24 30.24
C GLY A 51 11.76 -5.84 30.87
N THR A 52 12.09 -6.54 31.95
CA THR A 52 13.33 -6.32 32.71
C THR A 52 14.45 -7.17 32.11
N ILE A 53 15.53 -6.50 31.71
CA ILE A 53 16.71 -7.09 31.07
C ILE A 53 17.79 -7.27 32.13
N LYS A 54 18.28 -8.49 32.30
CA LYS A 54 19.22 -8.87 33.36
C LYS A 54 20.52 -9.41 32.79
N TYR A 55 21.62 -8.99 33.40
CA TYR A 55 22.97 -9.36 33.03
C TYR A 55 23.75 -9.90 34.23
N PHE A 56 24.76 -10.72 33.92
CA PHE A 56 25.89 -10.98 34.80
C PHE A 56 27.14 -10.44 34.11
N ASP A 57 27.71 -9.35 34.64
CA ASP A 57 28.90 -8.69 34.08
C ASP A 57 28.77 -8.41 32.56
N GLY A 58 27.60 -7.91 32.14
CA GLY A 58 27.27 -7.63 30.74
C GLY A 58 26.86 -8.83 29.89
N VAL A 59 26.89 -10.06 30.43
CA VAL A 59 26.38 -11.25 29.74
C VAL A 59 24.88 -11.43 30.05
N PRO A 60 24.00 -11.51 29.05
CA PRO A 60 22.56 -11.64 29.30
C PRO A 60 22.21 -13.00 29.93
N THR A 61 21.23 -12.99 30.84
CA THR A 61 20.62 -14.23 31.33
C THR A 61 19.82 -14.95 30.24
N GLU A 62 19.55 -16.25 30.40
CA GLU A 62 18.74 -17.03 29.44
C GLU A 62 17.34 -16.41 29.20
N GLU A 63 16.68 -15.97 30.27
CA GLU A 63 15.40 -15.25 30.18
C GLU A 63 15.53 -14.00 29.31
N THR A 64 16.59 -13.21 29.55
CA THR A 64 16.88 -12.01 28.76
C THR A 64 17.15 -12.34 27.29
N VAL A 65 17.90 -13.39 27.01
CA VAL A 65 18.18 -13.85 25.65
C VAL A 65 16.87 -14.14 24.91
N ASN A 66 15.95 -14.90 25.52
CA ASN A 66 14.66 -15.22 24.92
C ASN A 66 13.80 -13.97 24.69
N THR A 67 13.68 -13.09 25.69
CA THR A 67 12.93 -11.83 25.58
C THR A 67 13.47 -10.94 24.46
N VAL A 68 14.79 -10.78 24.38
CA VAL A 68 15.43 -9.93 23.37
C VAL A 68 15.27 -10.54 21.98
N TYR A 69 15.46 -11.84 21.80
CA TYR A 69 15.30 -12.45 20.47
C TYR A 69 13.84 -12.48 20.00
N ASP A 70 12.86 -12.71 20.88
CA ASP A 70 11.44 -12.57 20.53
C ASP A 70 11.11 -11.14 20.09
N TYR A 71 11.67 -10.13 20.77
CA TYR A 71 11.53 -8.74 20.35
C TYR A 71 12.21 -8.44 19.02
N LEU A 72 13.45 -8.89 18.81
CA LEU A 72 14.18 -8.66 17.56
C LEU A 72 13.47 -9.30 16.38
N ASP A 73 12.98 -10.53 16.52
CA ASP A 73 12.23 -11.24 15.48
C ASP A 73 10.93 -10.50 15.16
N ARG A 74 10.18 -10.06 16.19
CA ARG A 74 8.97 -9.26 16.01
C ARG A 74 9.25 -7.93 15.32
N ALA A 75 10.26 -7.18 15.78
CA ALA A 75 10.61 -5.88 15.22
C ALA A 75 11.04 -6.00 13.75
N ARG A 76 11.80 -7.05 13.41
CA ARG A 76 12.17 -7.36 12.03
C ARG A 76 10.96 -7.76 11.20
N ALA A 77 10.09 -8.61 11.73
CA ALA A 77 8.86 -9.03 11.05
C ALA A 77 7.93 -7.84 10.74
N VAL A 78 7.75 -6.91 11.68
CA VAL A 78 6.98 -5.67 11.45
C VAL A 78 7.63 -4.83 10.34
N ASN A 79 8.96 -4.67 10.38
CA ASN A 79 9.68 -3.98 9.32
C ASN A 79 9.54 -4.66 7.96
N VAL A 80 9.64 -5.99 7.91
CA VAL A 80 9.45 -6.77 6.67
C VAL A 80 8.03 -6.57 6.15
N TYR A 81 7.00 -6.65 6.99
CA TYR A 81 5.61 -6.44 6.60
C TYR A 81 5.43 -5.05 5.96
N LEU A 82 5.78 -3.98 6.68
CA LEU A 82 5.60 -2.60 6.20
C LEU A 82 6.38 -2.31 4.92
N ASN A 83 7.66 -2.72 4.84
CA ASN A 83 8.49 -2.48 3.67
C ASN A 83 8.12 -3.36 2.46
N SER A 84 7.36 -4.44 2.68
CA SER A 84 6.90 -5.34 1.61
C SER A 84 5.48 -5.04 1.15
N ILE A 85 4.76 -4.08 1.75
CA ILE A 85 3.43 -3.64 1.28
C ILE A 85 3.38 -3.37 -0.23
N PRO A 86 4.37 -2.69 -0.85
CA PRO A 86 4.39 -2.49 -2.31
C PRO A 86 4.39 -3.80 -3.09
N ALA A 87 5.33 -4.70 -2.78
CA ALA A 87 5.46 -6.00 -3.43
C ALA A 87 4.23 -6.90 -3.20
N LEU A 88 3.66 -6.87 -2.00
CA LEU A 88 2.43 -7.59 -1.66
C LEU A 88 1.21 -7.03 -2.42
N SER A 89 1.13 -5.70 -2.58
CA SER A 89 0.04 -5.01 -3.27
C SER A 89 0.03 -5.34 -4.76
N ILE A 90 1.18 -5.26 -5.45
CA ILE A 90 1.27 -5.66 -6.86
C ILE A 90 1.09 -7.18 -7.05
N ASN A 91 1.53 -7.99 -6.09
CA ASN A 91 1.25 -9.43 -6.12
C ASN A 91 -0.25 -9.73 -5.96
N ALA A 92 -0.97 -9.00 -5.10
CA ALA A 92 -2.41 -9.15 -4.96
C ALA A 92 -3.16 -8.75 -6.25
N LEU A 93 -2.68 -7.74 -6.99
CA LEU A 93 -3.18 -7.45 -8.35
C LEU A 93 -2.98 -8.62 -9.30
N ARG A 94 -1.83 -9.32 -9.24
CA ARG A 94 -1.52 -10.49 -10.05
C ARG A 94 -2.45 -11.66 -9.72
N GLU A 95 -2.59 -11.97 -8.44
CA GLU A 95 -3.46 -13.05 -7.96
C GLU A 95 -4.94 -12.77 -8.27
N GLY A 96 -5.40 -11.53 -8.08
CA GLY A 96 -6.76 -11.13 -8.41
C GLY A 96 -7.07 -11.32 -9.89
N GLN A 97 -6.20 -10.83 -10.79
CA GLN A 97 -6.34 -11.04 -12.23
C GLN A 97 -6.28 -12.52 -12.62
N ALA A 98 -5.37 -13.29 -12.03
CA ALA A 98 -5.29 -14.73 -12.24
C ALA A 98 -6.58 -15.45 -11.81
N SER A 99 -7.18 -15.06 -10.68
CA SER A 99 -8.46 -15.61 -10.20
C SER A 99 -9.63 -15.34 -11.16
N ALA A 100 -9.56 -14.25 -11.93
CA ALA A 100 -10.52 -13.92 -12.97
C ALA A 100 -10.24 -14.63 -14.31
N GLY A 101 -9.13 -15.36 -14.42
CA GLY A 101 -8.73 -16.12 -15.61
C GLY A 101 -7.63 -15.46 -16.46
N CYS A 102 -7.07 -14.32 -16.03
CA CYS A 102 -5.94 -13.65 -16.70
C CYS A 102 -4.60 -14.19 -16.16
N ILE A 103 -4.15 -15.32 -16.70
CA ILE A 103 -2.98 -16.11 -16.23
C ILE A 103 -1.80 -16.15 -17.22
N THR A 104 -1.96 -15.66 -18.45
CA THR A 104 -0.87 -15.53 -19.44
C THR A 104 -0.81 -14.13 -20.03
N SER A 105 0.36 -13.75 -20.57
CA SER A 105 0.62 -12.39 -21.06
C SER A 105 -0.36 -11.89 -22.13
N ASN A 106 -0.90 -12.79 -22.96
CA ASN A 106 -1.90 -12.48 -24.00
C ASN A 106 -3.35 -12.42 -23.48
N GLN A 107 -3.57 -12.53 -22.16
CA GLN A 107 -4.88 -12.43 -21.52
C GLN A 107 -5.00 -11.12 -20.77
N VAL A 108 -6.07 -10.36 -21.06
CA VAL A 108 -6.30 -9.03 -20.48
C VAL A 108 -7.67 -8.98 -19.84
N CYS A 109 -7.70 -8.56 -18.59
CA CYS A 109 -8.89 -8.32 -17.82
C CYS A 109 -9.41 -6.91 -18.15
N ILE A 110 -10.64 -6.78 -18.62
CA ILE A 110 -11.21 -5.52 -19.15
C ILE A 110 -12.55 -5.20 -18.48
N PHE A 111 -12.79 -3.92 -18.20
CA PHE A 111 -14.02 -3.43 -17.58
C PHE A 111 -14.92 -2.77 -18.64
N ASP A 112 -15.68 -3.57 -19.39
CA ASP A 112 -16.50 -3.10 -20.52
C ASP A 112 -17.60 -2.09 -20.11
N THR A 113 -18.01 -2.07 -18.85
CA THR A 113 -19.02 -1.14 -18.31
C THR A 113 -18.51 -0.37 -17.09
N LEU A 114 -17.22 -0.04 -17.08
CA LEU A 114 -16.49 0.55 -15.94
C LEU A 114 -16.35 -0.42 -14.75
N MET A 115 -15.47 -0.05 -13.82
CA MET A 115 -15.31 -0.73 -12.55
C MET A 115 -16.32 -0.16 -11.56
N ASP A 116 -17.18 -1.02 -11.02
CA ASP A 116 -18.08 -0.71 -9.92
C ASP A 116 -17.51 -1.22 -8.58
N SER A 117 -18.29 -1.07 -7.51
CA SER A 117 -17.87 -1.42 -6.16
C SER A 117 -17.81 -2.94 -5.89
N LYS A 118 -18.19 -3.82 -6.84
CA LYS A 118 -18.12 -5.29 -6.65
C LYS A 118 -16.68 -5.81 -6.56
N SER A 119 -15.74 -5.16 -7.25
CA SER A 119 -14.33 -5.50 -7.18
C SER A 119 -13.66 -4.90 -5.95
N LEU A 120 -12.88 -5.69 -5.21
CA LEU A 120 -11.99 -5.18 -4.17
C LEU A 120 -10.69 -4.73 -4.85
N PHE A 121 -10.70 -3.47 -5.29
CA PHE A 121 -9.64 -2.83 -6.03
C PHE A 121 -9.26 -1.50 -5.39
N LEU A 122 -7.99 -1.37 -4.99
CA LEU A 122 -7.48 -0.19 -4.29
C LEU A 122 -7.78 1.08 -5.08
N THR A 123 -8.57 1.96 -4.45
CA THR A 123 -8.95 3.30 -4.92
C THR A 123 -9.32 3.40 -6.40
N GLY A 124 -10.00 2.37 -6.92
CA GLY A 124 -10.48 2.30 -8.30
C GLY A 124 -11.33 3.50 -8.71
N ASN A 125 -11.18 3.94 -9.96
CA ASN A 125 -11.91 5.05 -10.56
C ASN A 125 -13.20 4.57 -11.26
N THR A 126 -14.23 5.42 -11.26
CA THR A 126 -15.53 5.18 -11.92
C THR A 126 -15.73 6.04 -13.18
N SER A 127 -14.71 6.75 -13.66
CA SER A 127 -14.79 7.71 -14.77
C SER A 127 -13.84 7.38 -15.92
N THR A 128 -13.14 6.24 -15.88
CA THR A 128 -12.26 5.76 -16.95
C THR A 128 -12.40 4.26 -17.12
N MET A 129 -12.35 3.75 -18.36
CA MET A 129 -12.35 2.30 -18.62
C MET A 129 -10.97 1.72 -18.33
N TYR A 130 -10.91 0.61 -17.60
CA TYR A 130 -9.66 -0.11 -17.33
C TYR A 130 -9.49 -1.35 -18.20
N ALA A 131 -8.24 -1.61 -18.58
CA ALA A 131 -7.77 -2.88 -19.08
C ALA A 131 -6.44 -3.20 -18.40
N ILE A 132 -6.31 -4.38 -17.81
CA ILE A 132 -5.16 -4.77 -16.98
C ILE A 132 -4.70 -6.18 -17.36
N GLY A 133 -3.38 -6.39 -17.34
CA GLY A 133 -2.78 -7.70 -17.55
C GLY A 133 -1.45 -7.81 -16.83
N PHE A 134 -0.82 -8.98 -16.91
CA PHE A 134 0.51 -9.23 -16.37
C PHE A 134 1.37 -9.92 -17.42
N LEU A 135 2.63 -9.50 -17.52
CA LEU A 135 3.67 -10.20 -18.28
C LEU A 135 4.37 -11.22 -17.37
N ASP A 136 4.75 -12.36 -17.93
CA ASP A 136 5.60 -13.36 -17.29
C ASP A 136 6.90 -13.53 -18.09
N LEU A 137 7.89 -12.70 -17.80
CA LEU A 137 9.15 -12.68 -18.53
C LEU A 137 10.04 -13.89 -18.23
N ALA A 138 9.78 -14.63 -17.14
CA ALA A 138 10.48 -15.89 -16.85
C ALA A 138 10.04 -16.97 -17.83
N LYS A 139 8.73 -17.03 -18.12
CA LYS A 139 8.15 -17.98 -19.08
C LYS A 139 8.33 -17.55 -20.52
N ASP A 140 8.05 -16.28 -20.82
CA ASP A 140 7.93 -15.77 -22.19
C ASP A 140 9.27 -15.22 -22.74
N GLY A 141 10.24 -14.93 -21.87
CA GLY A 141 11.45 -14.20 -22.25
C GLY A 141 11.13 -12.75 -22.65
N PRO A 142 11.89 -12.14 -23.58
CA PRO A 142 11.56 -10.82 -24.11
C PRO A 142 10.12 -10.79 -24.64
N THR A 143 9.30 -9.87 -24.13
CA THR A 143 7.87 -9.82 -24.41
C THR A 143 7.49 -8.47 -25.00
N VAL A 144 6.71 -8.50 -26.08
CA VAL A 144 6.24 -7.32 -26.82
C VAL A 144 4.86 -6.93 -26.33
N VAL A 145 4.66 -5.65 -26.04
CA VAL A 145 3.35 -5.00 -25.89
C VAL A 145 3.17 -4.08 -27.11
N ASP A 146 2.33 -4.50 -28.05
CA ASP A 146 1.94 -3.74 -29.25
C ASP A 146 0.71 -2.91 -28.92
N LEU A 147 0.94 -1.63 -28.64
CA LEU A 147 0.00 -0.74 -27.96
C LEU A 147 -0.94 -0.02 -28.96
N PRO A 148 -2.26 0.02 -28.70
CA PRO A 148 -3.19 0.88 -29.43
C PRO A 148 -2.83 2.36 -29.36
N THR A 149 -3.30 3.14 -30.35
CA THR A 149 -3.40 4.60 -30.21
C THR A 149 -4.44 4.97 -29.15
N ARG A 150 -4.43 6.23 -28.69
CA ARG A 150 -5.49 6.80 -27.83
C ARG A 150 -5.77 6.01 -26.55
N MET A 151 -4.73 5.82 -25.77
CA MET A 151 -4.84 5.28 -24.43
C MET A 151 -3.79 5.88 -23.51
N LEU A 152 -3.91 5.58 -22.22
CA LEU A 152 -2.89 5.84 -21.22
C LEU A 152 -2.57 4.51 -20.53
N GLY A 153 -1.33 4.27 -20.17
CA GLY A 153 -0.96 3.09 -19.42
C GLY A 153 0.38 3.26 -18.72
N VAL A 154 0.77 2.23 -17.98
CA VAL A 154 2.07 2.14 -17.31
C VAL A 154 2.49 0.68 -17.21
N LEU A 155 3.80 0.46 -17.17
CA LEU A 155 4.39 -0.79 -16.72
C LEU A 155 4.99 -0.58 -15.32
N ASP A 156 4.57 -1.41 -14.37
CA ASP A 156 5.12 -1.47 -13.02
C ASP A 156 5.74 -2.86 -12.76
N ASP A 157 6.87 -2.90 -12.06
CA ASP A 157 7.58 -4.14 -11.73
C ASP A 157 7.02 -4.82 -10.45
N MET A 158 7.54 -5.99 -10.06
CA MET A 158 7.04 -6.71 -8.87
C MET A 158 7.52 -6.16 -7.51
N GLU A 159 8.31 -5.08 -7.48
CA GLU A 159 8.49 -4.23 -6.28
C GLU A 159 7.52 -3.03 -6.27
N PHE A 160 6.60 -3.01 -7.25
CA PHE A 160 5.66 -1.94 -7.55
C PHE A 160 6.36 -0.63 -7.96
N LYS A 161 7.53 -0.73 -8.63
CA LYS A 161 8.25 0.43 -9.14
C LYS A 161 7.83 0.74 -10.57
N TYR A 162 7.73 2.04 -10.85
CA TYR A 162 7.58 2.58 -12.19
C TYR A 162 8.68 2.08 -13.13
N MET A 163 8.29 1.52 -14.29
CA MET A 163 9.21 1.18 -15.36
C MET A 163 9.10 2.17 -16.52
N ILE A 164 7.89 2.36 -17.04
CA ILE A 164 7.63 3.29 -18.16
C ILE A 164 6.15 3.63 -18.28
N ASP A 165 5.85 4.88 -18.65
CA ASP A 165 4.52 5.28 -19.09
C ASP A 165 4.25 4.80 -20.53
N LEU A 166 2.99 4.48 -20.81
CA LEU A 166 2.48 4.07 -22.12
C LEU A 166 1.42 5.06 -22.60
N GLY A 167 1.30 5.24 -23.90
CA GLY A 167 0.28 6.12 -24.49
C GLY A 167 0.69 7.59 -24.44
N VAL A 168 -0.25 8.48 -24.11
CA VAL A 168 -0.02 9.94 -24.19
C VAL A 168 1.16 10.43 -23.33
N ALA A 169 1.39 9.81 -22.19
CA ALA A 169 2.52 10.10 -21.30
C ALA A 169 3.80 9.32 -21.64
N GLY A 170 3.68 8.27 -22.47
CA GLY A 170 4.78 7.41 -22.86
C GLY A 170 5.62 7.95 -24.02
N PRO A 171 6.70 7.25 -24.38
CA PRO A 171 7.55 7.61 -25.52
C PRO A 171 6.82 7.53 -26.86
N ASP A 172 5.71 6.77 -26.94
CA ASP A 172 4.85 6.68 -28.11
C ASP A 172 3.94 7.92 -28.30
N LYS A 173 3.84 8.80 -27.29
CA LYS A 173 3.08 10.06 -27.35
C LYS A 173 1.61 9.86 -27.80
N GLY A 174 1.03 8.73 -27.42
CA GLY A 174 -0.35 8.35 -27.73
C GLY A 174 -0.59 7.89 -29.17
N GLN A 175 0.47 7.78 -29.97
CA GLN A 175 0.42 7.27 -31.35
C GLN A 175 0.47 5.74 -31.42
N GLY A 176 0.56 5.06 -30.27
CA GLY A 176 0.75 3.62 -30.22
C GLY A 176 2.16 3.21 -30.65
N GLY A 177 2.50 1.94 -30.46
CA GLY A 177 3.83 1.43 -30.76
C GLY A 177 4.16 0.15 -30.01
N LYS A 178 5.31 -0.44 -30.37
CA LYS A 178 5.75 -1.70 -29.81
C LYS A 178 6.76 -1.47 -28.69
N PHE A 179 6.40 -1.88 -27.49
CA PHE A 179 7.28 -1.88 -26.34
C PHE A 179 7.87 -3.28 -26.19
N LEU A 180 9.20 -3.40 -26.16
CA LEU A 180 9.88 -4.66 -25.92
C LEU A 180 10.40 -4.69 -24.49
N VAL A 181 9.73 -5.47 -23.65
CA VAL A 181 10.08 -5.66 -22.24
C VAL A 181 11.07 -6.82 -22.14
N LEU A 182 12.27 -6.51 -21.66
CA LEU A 182 13.37 -7.46 -21.53
C LEU A 182 13.43 -8.04 -20.11
N PRO A 183 13.61 -9.37 -19.97
CA PRO A 183 13.79 -9.99 -18.67
C PRO A 183 15.08 -9.50 -17.98
N PRO A 184 15.14 -9.62 -16.65
CA PRO A 184 16.34 -9.36 -15.86
C PRO A 184 17.55 -10.11 -16.42
N GLY A 185 18.66 -9.39 -16.64
CA GLY A 185 19.91 -9.98 -17.13
C GLY A 185 19.92 -10.42 -18.59
N TYR A 186 18.94 -10.03 -19.42
CA TYR A 186 18.93 -10.36 -20.86
C TYR A 186 20.19 -9.83 -21.59
N LYS A 187 20.90 -10.74 -22.27
CA LYS A 187 22.13 -10.48 -23.06
C LYS A 187 21.99 -10.75 -24.56
N GLY A 188 20.81 -11.15 -25.02
CA GLY A 188 20.57 -11.42 -26.43
C GLY A 188 20.50 -10.14 -27.26
N GLU A 189 20.38 -10.30 -28.58
CA GLU A 189 20.19 -9.17 -29.49
C GLU A 189 18.84 -8.50 -29.24
N VAL A 190 18.83 -7.17 -29.39
CA VAL A 190 17.63 -6.34 -29.27
C VAL A 190 17.31 -5.79 -30.67
N PRO A 191 16.23 -6.25 -31.31
CA PRO A 191 15.88 -5.79 -32.65
C PRO A 191 15.51 -4.30 -32.66
N GLU A 192 15.71 -3.64 -33.80
CA GLU A 192 15.28 -2.26 -34.01
C GLU A 192 13.74 -2.15 -34.07
N GLY A 193 13.23 -0.91 -33.92
CA GLY A 193 11.79 -0.62 -34.07
C GLY A 193 10.94 -0.82 -32.80
N TYR A 194 11.57 -0.98 -31.63
CA TYR A 194 10.89 -1.11 -30.34
C TYR A 194 11.28 0.00 -29.37
N PHE A 195 10.33 0.40 -28.52
CA PHE A 195 10.64 1.08 -27.26
C PHE A 195 11.12 0.03 -26.25
N VAL A 196 12.42 0.00 -25.98
CA VAL A 196 13.03 -1.02 -25.13
C VAL A 196 12.83 -0.67 -23.66
N VAL A 197 12.30 -1.61 -22.88
CA VAL A 197 12.07 -1.48 -21.44
C VAL A 197 12.81 -2.62 -20.75
N ARG A 198 13.61 -2.33 -19.72
CA ARG A 198 14.35 -3.35 -18.98
C ARG A 198 13.72 -3.57 -17.61
N SER A 199 13.28 -4.79 -17.34
CA SER A 199 12.72 -5.14 -16.03
C SER A 199 13.79 -5.62 -15.06
N ASN A 200 13.64 -5.26 -13.78
CA ASN A 200 14.40 -5.85 -12.67
C ASN A 200 13.73 -7.11 -12.12
N THR A 201 12.49 -7.40 -12.53
CA THR A 201 11.67 -8.53 -12.09
C THR A 201 11.13 -9.33 -13.29
N TYR A 202 10.69 -10.57 -13.07
CA TYR A 202 10.08 -11.39 -14.11
C TYR A 202 8.60 -11.06 -14.33
N GLY A 203 7.86 -10.75 -13.26
CA GLY A 203 6.51 -10.21 -13.40
C GLY A 203 6.52 -8.74 -13.79
N VAL A 204 5.63 -8.32 -14.69
CA VAL A 204 5.41 -6.89 -14.98
C VAL A 204 3.91 -6.64 -15.11
N TRP A 205 3.38 -5.69 -14.35
CA TRP A 205 1.98 -5.31 -14.45
C TRP A 205 1.77 -4.36 -15.63
N LEU A 206 0.84 -4.72 -16.52
CA LEU A 206 0.39 -3.89 -17.62
C LEU A 206 -0.93 -3.22 -17.23
N PHE A 207 -0.86 -1.94 -16.88
CA PHE A 207 -2.04 -1.14 -16.57
C PHE A 207 -2.41 -0.23 -17.74
N MET A 208 -3.71 -0.17 -18.07
CA MET A 208 -4.20 0.66 -19.17
C MET A 208 -5.56 1.31 -18.85
N ARG A 209 -5.75 2.53 -19.38
CA ARG A 209 -7.00 3.30 -19.37
C ARG A 209 -7.40 3.67 -20.80
N GLY A 210 -8.68 3.45 -21.12
CA GLY A 210 -9.30 3.97 -22.33
C GLY A 210 -10.01 5.31 -22.09
N TYR A 211 -9.93 6.22 -23.07
CA TYR A 211 -10.65 7.50 -23.03
C TYR A 211 -12.14 7.32 -23.33
N LEU A 212 -12.99 8.00 -22.56
CA LEU A 212 -14.46 7.89 -22.67
C LEU A 212 -15.10 9.01 -23.51
N ASP A 213 -14.31 9.89 -24.13
CA ASP A 213 -14.80 10.99 -24.98
C ASP A 213 -15.64 10.51 -26.18
N LYS A 214 -15.41 9.26 -26.62
CA LYS A 214 -16.20 8.57 -27.66
C LYS A 214 -17.11 7.46 -27.10
N GLY A 215 -17.31 7.43 -25.78
CA GLY A 215 -18.04 6.39 -25.07
C GLY A 215 -17.20 5.14 -24.77
N ILE A 216 -17.64 4.38 -23.77
CA ILE A 216 -16.91 3.21 -23.27
C ILE A 216 -16.78 2.08 -24.30
N GLN A 217 -17.79 1.87 -25.14
CA GLN A 217 -17.75 0.83 -26.15
C GLN A 217 -16.60 1.07 -27.15
N ALA A 218 -16.44 2.30 -27.64
CA ALA A 218 -15.35 2.66 -28.54
C ALA A 218 -13.98 2.48 -27.89
N ALA A 219 -13.87 2.77 -26.58
CA ALA A 219 -12.65 2.53 -25.82
C ALA A 219 -12.31 1.03 -25.73
N SER A 220 -13.30 0.19 -25.44
CA SER A 220 -13.14 -1.28 -25.35
C SER A 220 -12.77 -1.88 -26.70
N GLU A 221 -13.47 -1.48 -27.77
CA GLU A 221 -13.19 -1.92 -29.14
C GLU A 221 -11.78 -1.52 -29.60
N ASN A 222 -11.31 -0.31 -29.26
CA ASN A 222 -9.95 0.11 -29.58
C ASN A 222 -8.89 -0.81 -28.96
N ILE A 223 -9.04 -1.19 -27.70
CA ILE A 223 -8.12 -2.12 -27.03
C ILE A 223 -8.24 -3.52 -27.65
N ARG A 224 -9.46 -4.04 -27.80
CA ARG A 224 -9.71 -5.39 -28.31
C ARG A 224 -9.18 -5.62 -29.72
N ASN A 225 -9.25 -4.61 -30.57
CA ASN A 225 -8.88 -4.71 -31.97
C ASN A 225 -7.39 -4.48 -32.22
N ASN A 226 -6.70 -3.72 -31.35
CA ASN A 226 -5.36 -3.23 -31.63
C ASN A 226 -4.29 -3.68 -30.63
N LEU A 227 -4.64 -4.00 -29.38
CA LEU A 227 -3.67 -4.47 -28.39
C LEU A 227 -3.22 -5.89 -28.74
N LYS A 228 -1.90 -6.12 -28.73
CA LYS A 228 -1.33 -7.46 -28.75
C LYS A 228 -0.21 -7.55 -27.71
N VAL A 229 -0.16 -8.68 -27.00
CA VAL A 229 0.90 -8.97 -26.05
C VAL A 229 1.43 -10.36 -26.35
N TYR A 230 2.73 -10.48 -26.64
CA TYR A 230 3.30 -11.73 -27.13
C TYR A 230 4.81 -11.83 -26.88
N PRO A 231 5.35 -13.05 -26.66
CA PRO A 231 6.79 -13.27 -26.65
C PRO A 231 7.43 -12.81 -27.97
N LEU A 232 8.57 -12.15 -27.94
CA LEU A 232 9.31 -11.70 -29.13
C LEU A 232 9.59 -12.87 -30.09
N ALA A 233 9.86 -14.06 -29.55
CA ALA A 233 10.05 -15.29 -30.33
C ALA A 233 8.83 -15.70 -31.17
N GLN A 234 7.64 -15.17 -30.85
CA GLN A 234 6.38 -15.42 -31.56
C GLN A 234 5.94 -14.23 -32.43
N ALA A 235 6.79 -13.22 -32.65
CA ALA A 235 6.41 -12.01 -33.38
C ALA A 235 5.90 -12.24 -34.80
N SER A 236 6.35 -13.31 -35.47
CA SER A 236 5.87 -13.68 -36.82
C SER A 236 4.48 -14.31 -36.81
N ASN A 237 4.03 -14.88 -35.69
CA ASN A 237 2.69 -15.44 -35.53
C ASN A 237 2.23 -15.30 -34.06
N PRO A 238 1.85 -14.09 -33.63
CA PRO A 238 1.48 -13.83 -32.25
C PRO A 238 0.29 -14.68 -31.80
N PRO A 239 0.24 -15.13 -30.53
CA PRO A 239 -0.92 -15.81 -29.98
C PRO A 239 -2.15 -14.90 -30.04
N LYS A 240 -3.33 -15.51 -30.20
CA LYS A 240 -4.60 -14.78 -30.17
C LYS A 240 -4.80 -14.15 -28.78
N MET A 241 -5.12 -12.86 -28.75
CA MET A 241 -5.49 -12.19 -27.50
C MET A 241 -6.81 -12.74 -26.95
N ALA A 242 -6.89 -12.86 -25.63
CA ALA A 242 -8.15 -13.11 -24.93
C ALA A 242 -8.46 -11.94 -24.00
N PHE A 243 -9.68 -11.41 -24.09
CA PHE A 243 -10.14 -10.29 -23.29
C PHE A 243 -11.27 -10.76 -22.40
N ILE A 244 -11.03 -10.75 -21.08
CA ILE A 244 -11.93 -11.27 -20.07
C ILE A 244 -12.67 -10.10 -19.45
N ASN A 245 -13.97 -9.98 -19.72
CA ASN A 245 -14.78 -8.94 -19.10
C ASN A 245 -14.97 -9.24 -17.61
N ILE A 246 -14.57 -8.27 -16.77
CA ILE A 246 -14.66 -8.34 -15.31
C ILE A 246 -15.51 -7.22 -14.70
N SER A 247 -16.24 -6.45 -15.50
CA SER A 247 -17.24 -5.52 -14.97
C SER A 247 -18.31 -6.26 -14.15
N GLY A 248 -18.69 -5.70 -13.00
CA GLY A 248 -19.66 -6.27 -12.06
C GLY A 248 -19.21 -7.57 -11.38
N LYS A 249 -17.96 -8.00 -11.58
CA LYS A 249 -17.43 -9.21 -10.95
C LYS A 249 -16.69 -8.91 -9.65
N GLU A 250 -16.74 -9.87 -8.75
CA GLU A 250 -15.88 -9.91 -7.57
C GLU A 250 -14.47 -10.31 -7.98
N MET A 251 -13.51 -9.49 -7.59
CA MET A 251 -12.08 -9.73 -7.77
C MET A 251 -11.36 -9.10 -6.59
N ASN A 252 -10.58 -9.88 -5.86
CA ASN A 252 -9.79 -9.36 -4.74
C ASN A 252 -8.36 -9.07 -5.17
N THR A 253 -7.98 -7.81 -5.07
CA THR A 253 -6.60 -7.33 -5.34
C THR A 253 -5.98 -6.64 -4.12
N VAL A 254 -6.61 -6.77 -2.96
CA VAL A 254 -6.15 -6.16 -1.71
C VAL A 254 -5.18 -7.11 -1.02
N LEU A 255 -4.01 -6.60 -0.64
CA LEU A 255 -3.01 -7.36 0.12
C LEU A 255 -3.59 -7.91 1.44
N PRO A 256 -3.12 -9.08 1.91
CA PRO A 256 -3.52 -9.62 3.20
C PRO A 256 -3.00 -8.78 4.37
N ASN A 257 -3.78 -8.75 5.45
CA ASN A 257 -3.47 -8.05 6.69
C ASN A 257 -3.12 -9.00 7.85
N ASP A 258 -2.93 -10.28 7.54
CA ASP A 258 -2.66 -11.35 8.51
C ASP A 258 -1.38 -12.11 8.16
N TYR A 259 -1.15 -13.23 8.85
CA TYR A 259 0.01 -14.11 8.65
C TYR A 259 0.22 -14.53 7.17
N SER A 260 -0.84 -14.66 6.37
CA SER A 260 -0.71 -15.06 4.97
C SER A 260 0.10 -14.06 4.12
N ALA A 261 0.29 -12.82 4.61
CA ALA A 261 1.21 -11.86 4.02
C ALA A 261 2.64 -12.41 3.91
N PHE A 262 3.12 -13.13 4.92
CA PHE A 262 4.47 -13.70 4.92
C PHE A 262 4.57 -14.92 3.97
N GLU A 263 3.51 -15.73 3.87
CA GLU A 263 3.45 -16.84 2.92
C GLU A 263 3.44 -16.36 1.46
N LYS A 264 2.67 -15.30 1.19
CA LYS A 264 2.63 -14.66 -0.14
C LYS A 264 3.94 -13.99 -0.48
N LEU A 265 4.55 -13.29 0.48
CA LEU A 265 5.88 -12.70 0.30
C LEU A 265 6.91 -13.78 0.00
N HIS A 266 6.93 -14.88 0.77
CA HIS A 266 7.80 -16.01 0.50
C HIS A 266 7.62 -16.54 -0.94
N THR A 267 6.38 -16.76 -1.36
CA THR A 267 6.05 -17.24 -2.72
C THR A 267 6.58 -16.28 -3.80
N LEU A 268 6.38 -14.98 -3.63
CA LEU A 268 6.89 -13.96 -4.54
C LEU A 268 8.42 -14.00 -4.65
N ILE A 269 9.11 -14.09 -3.51
CA ILE A 269 10.58 -14.17 -3.45
C ILE A 269 11.13 -15.41 -4.18
N GLN A 270 10.39 -16.52 -4.18
CA GLN A 270 10.79 -17.70 -4.94
C GLN A 270 10.70 -17.47 -6.45
N GLN A 271 9.70 -16.71 -6.90
CA GLN A 271 9.41 -16.50 -8.32
C GLN A 271 10.29 -15.43 -8.97
N GLU A 272 10.68 -14.41 -8.22
CA GLU A 272 11.45 -13.26 -8.72
C GLU A 272 12.97 -13.49 -8.73
N PRO A 273 13.77 -12.79 -9.58
CA PRO A 273 15.21 -13.06 -9.69
C PRO A 273 15.96 -12.68 -8.41
N GLU A 274 17.08 -13.32 -8.09
CA GLU A 274 17.81 -13.05 -6.83
C GLU A 274 18.26 -11.58 -6.66
N GLY A 275 18.47 -10.87 -7.77
CA GLY A 275 18.98 -9.51 -7.80
C GLY A 275 17.95 -8.38 -7.66
N TYR A 276 16.63 -8.66 -7.62
CA TYR A 276 15.65 -7.57 -7.57
C TYR A 276 15.57 -6.86 -6.22
N LEU A 277 16.01 -7.52 -5.15
CA LEU A 277 16.12 -6.94 -3.81
C LEU A 277 17.58 -6.75 -3.39
N GLY A 278 17.84 -5.69 -2.63
CA GLY A 278 19.14 -5.40 -2.00
C GLY A 278 19.48 -6.31 -0.81
N PRO A 279 20.74 -6.32 -0.35
CA PRO A 279 21.20 -7.18 0.75
C PRO A 279 20.49 -6.87 2.08
N GLU A 280 20.12 -5.62 2.35
CA GLU A 280 19.42 -5.22 3.58
C GLU A 280 18.02 -5.85 3.65
N ALA A 281 17.24 -5.76 2.57
CA ALA A 281 15.91 -6.35 2.48
C ALA A 281 15.98 -7.89 2.60
N LYS A 282 16.94 -8.50 1.90
CA LYS A 282 17.17 -9.95 1.99
C LYS A 282 17.58 -10.40 3.38
N GLY A 283 18.44 -9.65 4.07
CA GLY A 283 18.84 -9.93 5.45
C GLY A 283 17.67 -9.85 6.43
N MET A 284 16.81 -8.83 6.30
CA MET A 284 15.60 -8.71 7.13
C MET A 284 14.62 -9.86 6.93
N MET A 285 14.40 -10.28 5.67
CA MET A 285 13.54 -11.42 5.34
C MET A 285 14.12 -12.75 5.83
N ALA A 286 15.42 -12.97 5.65
CA ALA A 286 16.10 -14.19 6.10
C ALA A 286 16.06 -14.34 7.62
N ALA A 287 16.14 -13.22 8.37
CA ALA A 287 16.04 -13.22 9.83
C ALA A 287 14.70 -13.74 10.36
N ILE A 288 13.64 -13.73 9.53
CA ILE A 288 12.33 -14.28 9.87
C ILE A 288 12.00 -15.58 9.10
N GLY A 289 13.01 -16.18 8.46
CA GLY A 289 12.90 -17.46 7.75
C GLY A 289 12.48 -17.37 6.27
N ILE A 290 12.36 -16.17 5.69
CA ILE A 290 12.04 -16.01 4.26
C ILE A 290 13.33 -15.84 3.47
N GLU A 291 13.71 -16.87 2.72
CA GLU A 291 14.92 -16.87 1.89
C GLU A 291 14.66 -17.55 0.54
N LYS A 292 15.28 -17.03 -0.51
CA LYS A 292 15.18 -17.63 -1.85
C LYS A 292 15.82 -19.03 -1.85
N GLY A 293 15.14 -20.00 -2.44
CA GLY A 293 15.61 -21.39 -2.55
C GLY A 293 15.40 -22.24 -1.29
N LYS A 294 14.84 -21.70 -0.21
CA LYS A 294 14.53 -22.43 1.03
C LYS A 294 13.03 -22.46 1.30
N PRO A 295 12.48 -23.56 1.86
CA PRO A 295 11.08 -23.58 2.26
C PRO A 295 10.82 -22.63 3.44
N PHE A 296 9.62 -22.07 3.51
CA PHE A 296 9.18 -21.27 4.65
C PHE A 296 8.38 -22.13 5.63
N THR A 297 9.05 -22.65 6.65
CA THR A 297 8.46 -23.54 7.67
C THR A 297 8.75 -23.03 9.07
N PRO A 298 8.16 -21.89 9.48
CA PRO A 298 8.36 -21.37 10.84
C PRO A 298 7.78 -22.32 11.88
N ASP A 299 8.46 -22.45 13.02
CA ASP A 299 7.94 -23.16 14.18
C ASP A 299 6.79 -22.37 14.86
N ASP A 300 6.15 -22.97 15.85
CA ASP A 300 5.01 -22.36 16.55
C ASP A 300 5.34 -21.00 17.18
N ARG A 301 6.57 -20.85 17.69
CA ARG A 301 7.07 -19.59 18.28
C ARG A 301 7.12 -18.50 17.21
N MET A 302 7.82 -18.75 16.11
CA MET A 302 7.97 -17.79 15.02
C MET A 302 6.62 -17.49 14.37
N LYS A 303 5.76 -18.49 14.17
CA LYS A 303 4.41 -18.28 13.62
C LYS A 303 3.59 -17.31 14.49
N LYS A 304 3.66 -17.45 15.82
CA LYS A 304 3.01 -16.52 16.76
C LYS A 304 3.56 -15.10 16.63
N ILE A 305 4.88 -14.96 16.52
CA ILE A 305 5.53 -13.66 16.31
C ILE A 305 5.09 -13.02 15.00
N LEU A 306 4.99 -13.79 13.92
CA LEU A 306 4.59 -13.30 12.61
C LEU A 306 3.11 -12.88 12.57
N MET A 307 2.22 -13.62 13.23
CA MET A 307 0.82 -13.22 13.39
C MET A 307 0.72 -11.86 14.10
N ASP A 308 1.37 -11.71 15.25
CA ASP A 308 1.40 -10.46 16.02
C ASP A 308 2.06 -9.32 15.22
N ALA A 309 3.12 -9.60 14.47
CA ALA A 309 3.77 -8.62 13.61
C ALA A 309 2.90 -8.14 12.45
N ALA A 310 2.07 -9.02 11.86
CA ALA A 310 1.09 -8.62 10.85
C ALA A 310 0.02 -7.70 11.46
N ASP A 311 -0.48 -8.01 12.66
CA ASP A 311 -1.46 -7.17 13.36
C ASP A 311 -0.88 -5.78 13.68
N ILE A 312 0.34 -5.72 14.22
CA ILE A 312 1.06 -4.46 14.48
C ILE A 312 1.32 -3.70 13.18
N GLY A 313 1.78 -4.39 12.13
CA GLY A 313 2.08 -3.78 10.82
C GLY A 313 0.84 -3.21 10.14
N ASN A 314 -0.29 -3.91 10.17
CA ASN A 314 -1.57 -3.43 9.66
C ASN A 314 -2.08 -2.22 10.47
N ALA A 315 -1.97 -2.25 11.80
CA ALA A 315 -2.31 -1.11 12.64
C ALA A 315 -1.43 0.12 12.33
N ALA A 316 -0.12 -0.09 12.13
CA ALA A 316 0.81 0.97 11.75
C ALA A 316 0.50 1.54 10.36
N ALA A 317 0.23 0.68 9.35
CA ALA A 317 -0.13 1.13 8.01
C ALA A 317 -1.41 1.99 8.02
N ARG A 318 -2.40 1.62 8.83
CA ARG A 318 -3.62 2.42 9.03
C ARG A 318 -3.32 3.75 9.73
N ALA A 319 -2.55 3.74 10.82
CA ALA A 319 -2.15 4.98 11.48
C ALA A 319 -1.43 5.94 10.51
N ILE A 320 -0.51 5.41 9.70
CA ILE A 320 0.19 6.16 8.65
C ILE A 320 -0.78 6.73 7.61
N SER A 321 -1.73 5.94 7.12
CA SER A 321 -2.67 6.37 6.07
C SER A 321 -3.69 7.42 6.52
N TYR A 322 -4.19 7.35 7.75
CA TYR A 322 -5.23 8.26 8.25
C TYR A 322 -4.66 9.44 9.04
N PHE A 323 -3.47 9.29 9.63
CA PHE A 323 -2.79 10.33 10.41
C PHE A 323 -1.33 10.49 9.94
N PRO A 324 -1.10 10.87 8.67
CA PRO A 324 0.26 10.98 8.14
C PRO A 324 1.06 12.05 8.89
N ARG A 325 2.28 11.67 9.27
CA ARG A 325 3.22 12.57 9.97
C ARG A 325 4.13 13.33 9.00
N ASP A 326 4.33 12.79 7.81
CA ASP A 326 5.19 13.43 6.81
C ASP A 326 4.43 14.59 6.17
N THR A 327 5.00 15.79 6.26
CA THR A 327 4.41 17.02 5.74
C THR A 327 4.16 16.96 4.23
N GLY A 328 4.90 16.14 3.49
CA GLY A 328 4.67 16.00 2.05
C GLY A 328 3.35 15.32 1.69
N ASN A 329 2.72 14.60 2.63
CA ASN A 329 1.38 14.04 2.44
C ASN A 329 0.26 15.02 2.83
N LEU A 330 0.56 16.15 3.48
CA LEU A 330 -0.45 17.10 3.97
C LEU A 330 -0.79 18.13 2.87
N THR A 331 -1.90 17.93 2.17
CA THR A 331 -2.27 18.76 1.02
C THR A 331 -2.41 20.24 1.39
N TYR A 332 -3.11 20.55 2.48
CA TYR A 332 -3.36 21.93 2.93
C TYR A 332 -2.79 22.23 4.33
N GLY A 333 -1.77 21.48 4.75
CA GLY A 333 -1.14 21.61 6.06
C GLY A 333 -1.78 20.77 7.16
N LYS A 334 -1.24 20.88 8.39
CA LYS A 334 -1.53 19.97 9.52
C LYS A 334 -2.93 20.05 10.11
N ASP A 335 -3.63 21.15 9.88
CA ASP A 335 -4.96 21.39 10.47
C ASP A 335 -6.08 20.97 9.49
N SER A 336 -5.73 20.41 8.33
CA SER A 336 -6.64 19.94 7.29
C SER A 336 -6.69 18.41 7.25
N ALA A 337 -7.84 17.83 6.94
CA ALA A 337 -7.99 16.38 6.75
C ALA A 337 -7.61 15.90 5.34
N TRP A 338 -7.23 16.84 4.46
CA TRP A 338 -6.86 16.55 3.08
C TRP A 338 -5.41 16.10 2.96
N VAL A 339 -5.23 14.92 2.38
CA VAL A 339 -3.95 14.28 2.13
C VAL A 339 -3.72 14.06 0.64
N ILE A 340 -2.45 13.93 0.25
CA ILE A 340 -2.02 13.55 -1.10
C ILE A 340 -1.31 12.19 -1.04
N ALA A 341 -1.56 11.34 -2.05
CA ALA A 341 -1.01 9.99 -2.11
C ALA A 341 0.49 10.02 -2.42
N TYR A 342 0.86 10.80 -3.44
CA TYR A 342 2.26 11.05 -3.79
C TYR A 342 2.81 12.20 -2.96
N ALA A 343 3.44 11.85 -1.85
CA ALA A 343 4.04 12.84 -0.97
C ALA A 343 5.07 13.69 -1.74
N ASP A 344 4.95 15.02 -1.65
CA ASP A 344 5.74 15.97 -2.45
C ASP A 344 5.73 15.70 -3.98
N LYS A 345 4.70 15.01 -4.49
CA LYS A 345 4.57 14.65 -5.92
C LYS A 345 5.72 13.73 -6.42
N ASP A 346 6.36 12.98 -5.51
CA ASP A 346 7.45 12.04 -5.82
C ASP A 346 6.98 10.58 -5.89
N THR A 347 7.25 9.90 -7.00
CA THR A 347 6.93 8.47 -7.20
C THR A 347 8.02 7.52 -6.72
N ALA A 348 9.23 8.02 -6.47
CA ALA A 348 10.30 7.21 -5.90
C ALA A 348 10.13 7.05 -4.37
N PHE A 349 9.37 7.95 -3.74
CA PHE A 349 9.23 8.07 -2.29
C PHE A 349 10.59 8.19 -1.61
N THR A 350 11.47 9.04 -2.14
CA THR A 350 12.82 9.27 -1.62
C THR A 350 13.06 10.73 -1.26
N ARG A 351 13.93 10.97 -0.28
CA ARG A 351 14.44 12.31 0.05
C ARG A 351 15.89 12.18 0.48
N ASN A 352 16.78 12.96 -0.13
CA ASN A 352 18.22 12.97 0.16
C ASN A 352 18.88 11.57 0.08
N GLY A 353 18.46 10.76 -0.90
CA GLY A 353 19.02 9.42 -1.11
C GLY A 353 18.46 8.31 -0.21
N ALA A 354 17.47 8.59 0.64
CA ALA A 354 16.82 7.60 1.49
C ALA A 354 15.32 7.46 1.18
N TYR A 355 14.77 6.26 1.34
CA TYR A 355 13.33 6.03 1.26
C TYR A 355 12.59 6.74 2.39
N ARG A 356 11.44 7.31 2.07
CA ARG A 356 10.45 7.80 3.02
C ARG A 356 9.47 6.68 3.29
N LEU A 357 9.70 5.97 4.40
CA LEU A 357 8.99 4.73 4.72
C LEU A 357 7.47 4.95 4.87
N ASP A 358 7.07 5.96 5.64
CA ASP A 358 5.65 6.25 5.88
C ASP A 358 4.91 6.64 4.58
N PRO A 359 5.39 7.60 3.75
CA PRO A 359 4.78 7.89 2.45
C PRO A 359 4.65 6.69 1.52
N ARG A 360 5.67 5.82 1.47
CA ARG A 360 5.64 4.60 0.65
C ARG A 360 4.57 3.63 1.16
N VAL A 361 4.47 3.43 2.47
CA VAL A 361 3.40 2.63 3.10
C VAL A 361 2.03 3.23 2.78
N LEU A 362 1.85 4.54 3.00
CA LEU A 362 0.60 5.25 2.72
C LEU A 362 0.15 5.02 1.28
N PHE A 363 1.06 5.20 0.32
CA PHE A 363 0.75 5.03 -1.09
C PHE A 363 0.31 3.59 -1.39
N HIS A 364 1.17 2.60 -1.13
CA HIS A 364 0.92 1.24 -1.60
C HIS A 364 -0.12 0.46 -0.78
N PHE A 365 -0.48 0.93 0.42
CA PHE A 365 -1.55 0.35 1.23
C PHE A 365 -2.95 0.78 0.78
N GLY A 366 -3.08 2.02 0.25
CA GLY A 366 -4.35 2.63 -0.15
C GLY A 366 -4.52 2.84 -1.66
N TYR A 367 -3.42 2.89 -2.42
CA TYR A 367 -3.38 3.33 -3.81
C TYR A 367 -2.46 2.44 -4.65
N ILE A 368 -2.63 2.53 -5.96
CA ILE A 368 -1.90 1.75 -6.96
C ILE A 368 -1.61 2.59 -8.21
N VAL A 369 -0.85 2.00 -9.14
CA VAL A 369 -0.34 2.63 -10.38
C VAL A 369 0.73 3.66 -10.03
N VAL A 370 2.01 3.31 -10.21
CA VAL A 370 3.12 4.22 -9.95
C VAL A 370 3.57 4.90 -11.24
N SER A 371 3.25 6.19 -11.40
CA SER A 371 3.59 6.92 -12.63
C SER A 371 3.93 8.38 -12.33
N PRO A 372 5.05 8.92 -12.86
CA PRO A 372 5.34 10.35 -12.82
C PRO A 372 4.21 11.20 -13.42
N ALA A 373 3.53 10.71 -14.47
CA ALA A 373 2.41 11.42 -15.08
C ALA A 373 1.16 11.48 -14.19
N MET A 374 1.03 10.58 -13.19
CA MET A 374 -0.02 10.66 -12.16
C MET A 374 0.40 11.50 -10.95
N ALA A 375 1.71 11.58 -10.67
CA ALA A 375 2.22 12.32 -9.53
C ALA A 375 2.36 13.81 -9.82
N VAL A 376 2.81 14.21 -11.01
CA VAL A 376 3.04 15.61 -11.35
C VAL A 376 1.82 16.24 -12.00
N THR A 377 1.49 17.47 -11.59
CA THR A 377 0.35 18.22 -12.10
C THR A 377 0.77 19.25 -13.14
N VAL A 378 0.13 19.24 -14.32
CA VAL A 378 0.35 20.23 -15.37
C VAL A 378 -0.97 20.97 -15.65
N PRO A 379 -0.99 22.32 -15.68
CA PRO A 379 -2.21 23.08 -15.95
C PRO A 379 -2.98 22.60 -17.19
N GLY A 380 -4.26 22.29 -17.00
CA GLY A 380 -5.18 21.87 -18.07
C GLY A 380 -4.89 20.51 -18.70
N LYS A 381 -4.05 19.66 -18.07
CA LYS A 381 -3.69 18.33 -18.56
C LYS A 381 -3.70 17.29 -17.45
N GLY A 382 -4.04 16.05 -17.80
CA GLY A 382 -3.99 14.92 -16.89
C GLY A 382 -5.03 15.03 -15.77
N SER A 383 -4.66 14.54 -14.59
CA SER A 383 -5.54 14.48 -13.43
C SER A 383 -4.74 14.74 -12.16
N ASP A 384 -5.37 15.33 -11.16
CA ASP A 384 -4.81 15.44 -9.81
C ASP A 384 -5.83 15.02 -8.76
N TYR A 385 -5.35 14.72 -7.56
CA TYR A 385 -6.08 14.01 -6.53
C TYR A 385 -5.82 14.64 -5.16
N ALA A 386 -6.88 14.80 -4.37
CA ALA A 386 -6.79 15.04 -2.94
C ALA A 386 -7.74 14.07 -2.24
N MET A 387 -7.32 13.52 -1.11
CA MET A 387 -8.12 12.57 -0.34
C MET A 387 -8.49 13.18 1.00
N ALA A 388 -9.77 13.18 1.36
CA ALA A 388 -10.20 13.56 2.70
C ALA A 388 -10.41 12.28 3.51
N MET A 389 -9.53 12.07 4.50
CA MET A 389 -9.46 10.83 5.28
C MET A 389 -10.29 10.87 6.56
N LEU A 390 -10.56 12.08 7.05
CA LEU A 390 -11.23 12.38 8.31
C LEU A 390 -12.18 13.57 8.10
N ASP A 391 -13.02 13.87 9.09
CA ASP A 391 -13.82 15.09 9.10
C ASP A 391 -13.02 16.32 9.59
N ALA A 392 -13.68 17.49 9.60
CA ALA A 392 -13.14 18.77 10.01
C ALA A 392 -12.61 18.79 11.47
N GLU A 393 -13.06 17.85 12.31
CA GLU A 393 -12.62 17.67 13.70
C GLU A 393 -11.57 16.56 13.84
N GLN A 394 -11.00 16.10 12.72
CA GLN A 394 -10.01 15.02 12.64
C GLN A 394 -10.55 13.70 13.22
N GLN A 395 -11.87 13.48 13.12
CA GLN A 395 -12.52 12.24 13.52
C GLN A 395 -12.77 11.34 12.31
N ALA A 396 -12.86 10.03 12.57
CA ALA A 396 -13.23 9.07 11.55
C ALA A 396 -14.67 9.34 11.08
N LEU A 397 -14.89 9.30 9.77
CA LEU A 397 -16.20 9.49 9.16
C LEU A 397 -17.10 8.29 9.44
N ASP A 398 -18.14 8.47 10.25
CA ASP A 398 -19.08 7.43 10.67
C ASP A 398 -20.24 7.30 9.67
N GLY A 399 -20.32 6.17 8.97
CA GLY A 399 -21.34 5.97 7.94
C GLY A 399 -22.78 5.94 8.43
N SER A 400 -23.05 5.98 9.75
CA SER A 400 -24.40 6.16 10.29
C SER A 400 -24.86 7.63 10.39
N LYS A 401 -23.93 8.58 10.27
CA LYS A 401 -24.18 10.01 10.41
C LYS A 401 -24.34 10.70 9.05
N THR A 402 -24.75 11.97 9.08
CA THR A 402 -24.82 12.84 7.90
C THR A 402 -23.64 13.79 7.90
N TYR A 403 -22.92 13.84 6.79
CA TYR A 403 -21.83 14.78 6.56
C TYR A 403 -22.07 15.63 5.32
N LYS A 404 -21.38 16.76 5.22
CA LYS A 404 -21.43 17.67 4.08
C LYS A 404 -20.02 18.11 3.69
N LEU A 405 -19.72 18.09 2.41
CA LEU A 405 -18.57 18.72 1.79
C LEU A 405 -19.03 19.91 0.95
N ASN A 406 -18.54 21.11 1.25
CA ASN A 406 -18.74 22.26 0.37
C ASN A 406 -17.60 22.34 -0.65
N LEU A 407 -17.95 22.36 -1.94
CA LEU A 407 -17.05 22.70 -3.04
C LEU A 407 -17.32 24.16 -3.45
N PRO A 408 -16.41 25.11 -3.17
CA PRO A 408 -16.61 26.50 -3.55
C PRO A 408 -16.83 26.67 -5.05
N ALA A 409 -17.51 27.77 -5.43
CA ALA A 409 -17.74 28.10 -6.83
C ALA A 409 -16.43 28.16 -7.64
N ASN A 410 -16.57 28.05 -8.97
CA ASN A 410 -15.45 28.10 -9.92
C ASN A 410 -14.38 27.03 -9.65
N ILE A 411 -14.82 25.77 -9.48
CA ILE A 411 -13.93 24.62 -9.32
C ILE A 411 -12.92 24.60 -10.50
N PRO A 412 -11.61 24.70 -10.23
CA PRO A 412 -10.56 24.97 -11.22
C PRO A 412 -10.20 23.72 -12.05
N VAL A 413 -11.11 23.31 -12.93
CA VAL A 413 -10.95 22.17 -13.83
C VAL A 413 -11.27 22.56 -15.26
N LYS A 414 -10.44 22.08 -16.20
CA LYS A 414 -10.69 22.22 -17.63
C LYS A 414 -11.73 21.22 -18.12
N ASP A 415 -11.67 19.98 -17.62
CA ASP A 415 -12.48 18.89 -18.15
C ASP A 415 -13.67 18.59 -17.22
N PHE A 416 -13.41 18.01 -16.04
CA PHE A 416 -14.44 17.69 -15.04
C PHE A 416 -13.83 17.42 -13.65
N TRP A 417 -14.69 17.24 -12.65
CA TRP A 417 -14.29 16.76 -11.32
C TRP A 417 -15.19 15.59 -10.87
N ALA A 418 -14.69 14.78 -9.94
CA ALA A 418 -15.43 13.67 -9.35
C ALA A 418 -15.05 13.47 -7.87
N VAL A 419 -16.05 13.18 -7.02
CA VAL A 419 -15.87 12.76 -5.62
C VAL A 419 -16.31 11.31 -5.51
N THR A 420 -15.41 10.41 -5.13
CA THR A 420 -15.69 8.98 -4.97
C THR A 420 -15.45 8.54 -3.53
N MET A 421 -16.35 7.72 -2.98
CA MET A 421 -16.21 7.14 -1.65
C MET A 421 -15.52 5.77 -1.67
N TYR A 422 -14.72 5.53 -0.63
CA TYR A 422 -13.95 4.32 -0.43
C TYR A 422 -14.18 3.73 0.97
N ASP A 423 -14.23 2.41 1.04
CA ASP A 423 -14.32 1.64 2.29
C ASP A 423 -12.97 1.65 3.02
N THR A 424 -12.97 1.91 4.33
CA THR A 424 -11.74 1.99 5.13
C THR A 424 -11.09 0.62 5.39
N GLN A 425 -11.83 -0.48 5.28
CA GLN A 425 -11.31 -1.84 5.48
C GLN A 425 -10.55 -2.31 4.24
N THR A 426 -11.17 -2.19 3.07
CA THR A 426 -10.65 -2.71 1.79
C THR A 426 -9.91 -1.66 0.96
N ARG A 427 -10.11 -0.37 1.26
CA ARG A 427 -9.66 0.78 0.46
C ARG A 427 -10.13 0.73 -1.00
N SER A 428 -11.19 -0.05 -1.23
CA SER A 428 -11.89 -0.18 -2.51
C SER A 428 -13.13 0.72 -2.50
N GLN A 429 -13.77 0.91 -3.66
CA GLN A 429 -15.00 1.71 -3.74
C GLN A 429 -16.02 1.22 -2.70
N LEU A 430 -16.64 2.15 -1.96
CA LEU A 430 -17.63 1.79 -0.95
C LEU A 430 -18.82 1.08 -1.61
N GLN A 431 -19.15 -0.11 -1.12
CA GLN A 431 -20.30 -0.87 -1.62
C GLN A 431 -21.60 -0.33 -1.01
N THR A 432 -22.48 0.17 -1.87
CA THR A 432 -23.78 0.78 -1.53
C THR A 432 -24.83 0.36 -2.57
N ASP A 433 -26.05 0.89 -2.47
CA ASP A 433 -27.08 0.68 -3.50
C ASP A 433 -26.80 1.51 -4.76
N GLN A 434 -25.89 2.49 -4.68
CA GLN A 434 -25.38 3.21 -5.84
C GLN A 434 -24.30 2.37 -6.52
N GLN A 435 -24.53 1.98 -7.77
CA GLN A 435 -23.57 1.18 -8.56
C GLN A 435 -22.16 1.80 -8.52
N PHE A 436 -22.09 3.12 -8.66
CA PHE A 436 -20.87 3.90 -8.50
C PHE A 436 -21.04 4.83 -7.30
N PRO A 437 -20.24 4.70 -6.24
CA PRO A 437 -20.27 5.61 -5.10
C PRO A 437 -19.52 6.91 -5.44
N THR A 438 -19.86 7.51 -6.58
CA THR A 438 -19.22 8.68 -7.15
C THR A 438 -20.25 9.72 -7.57
N LEU A 439 -19.95 10.97 -7.29
CA LEU A 439 -20.67 12.12 -7.81
C LEU A 439 -19.70 12.99 -8.60
N ASP A 440 -20.07 13.35 -9.82
CA ASP A 440 -19.21 14.10 -10.75
C ASP A 440 -19.96 15.26 -11.40
N SER A 441 -19.24 16.15 -12.08
CA SER A 441 -19.82 17.32 -12.74
C SER A 441 -20.73 17.01 -13.93
N TYR A 442 -20.83 15.74 -14.37
CA TYR A 442 -21.76 15.31 -15.40
C TYR A 442 -23.14 14.91 -14.84
N ARG A 443 -23.27 14.80 -13.52
CA ARG A 443 -24.55 14.49 -12.85
C ARG A 443 -25.61 15.54 -13.19
N LYS A 444 -26.64 15.10 -13.91
CA LYS A 444 -27.81 15.95 -14.22
C LYS A 444 -28.60 16.27 -12.96
N GLY A 445 -29.09 17.51 -12.89
CA GLY A 445 -29.95 17.96 -11.78
C GLY A 445 -29.22 18.22 -10.47
N MET A 446 -27.88 18.28 -10.48
CA MET A 446 -27.10 18.71 -9.32
C MET A 446 -27.45 20.16 -8.95
N LYS A 447 -27.76 20.38 -7.69
CA LYS A 447 -28.11 21.68 -7.12
C LYS A 447 -26.83 22.47 -6.82
N LYS A 448 -26.89 23.75 -7.15
CA LYS A 448 -25.89 24.75 -6.78
C LYS A 448 -26.50 25.70 -5.77
N ASN A 449 -25.68 26.17 -4.85
CA ASN A 449 -26.02 27.23 -3.91
C ASN A 449 -26.09 28.58 -4.64
N ALA A 450 -26.64 29.60 -3.96
CA ALA A 450 -26.80 30.93 -4.53
C ALA A 450 -25.47 31.60 -4.91
N ASP A 451 -24.39 31.25 -4.20
CA ASP A 451 -23.01 31.71 -4.47
C ASP A 451 -22.31 30.89 -5.58
N GLY A 452 -22.98 29.87 -6.13
CA GLY A 452 -22.44 28.97 -7.14
C GLY A 452 -21.63 27.78 -6.58
N SER A 453 -21.47 27.67 -5.26
CA SER A 453 -20.88 26.49 -4.61
C SER A 453 -21.79 25.27 -4.72
N ILE A 454 -21.24 24.09 -4.44
CA ILE A 454 -21.94 22.81 -4.47
C ILE A 454 -21.73 22.13 -3.12
N ASP A 455 -22.82 21.82 -2.43
CA ASP A 455 -22.77 20.94 -1.27
C ASP A 455 -22.97 19.49 -1.70
N ILE A 456 -22.10 18.60 -1.26
CA ILE A 456 -22.22 17.15 -1.41
C ILE A 456 -22.49 16.58 -0.03
N TYR A 457 -23.58 15.82 0.10
CA TYR A 457 -23.98 15.16 1.33
C TYR A 457 -23.58 13.69 1.33
N PHE A 458 -23.23 13.18 2.50
CA PHE A 458 -22.91 11.77 2.73
C PHE A 458 -23.76 11.28 3.88
N SER A 459 -24.67 10.32 3.64
CA SER A 459 -25.59 9.80 4.67
C SER A 459 -26.22 8.49 4.24
N PRO A 460 -26.86 7.70 5.13
CA PRO A 460 -27.49 6.44 4.74
C PRO A 460 -28.67 6.60 3.77
N GLN A 461 -29.34 7.75 3.83
CA GLN A 461 -30.46 8.15 2.98
C GLN A 461 -30.26 9.60 2.54
N PRO A 462 -30.74 10.01 1.34
CA PRO A 462 -30.56 11.37 0.86
C PRO A 462 -31.26 12.36 1.79
N PRO A 463 -30.60 13.46 2.20
CA PRO A 463 -31.28 14.56 2.88
C PRO A 463 -32.38 15.15 1.99
N THR A 464 -33.43 15.69 2.60
CA THR A 464 -34.60 16.20 1.87
C THR A 464 -34.21 17.17 0.76
N GLY A 465 -34.52 16.78 -0.49
CA GLY A 465 -34.24 17.58 -1.67
C GLY A 465 -32.78 17.57 -2.13
N GLN A 466 -31.92 16.68 -1.62
CA GLN A 466 -30.51 16.57 -2.01
C GLN A 466 -30.21 15.30 -2.82
N ASP A 467 -31.22 14.71 -3.46
CA ASP A 467 -31.13 13.44 -4.20
C ASP A 467 -30.04 13.42 -5.28
N ASN A 468 -29.69 14.58 -5.86
CA ASN A 468 -28.64 14.73 -6.88
C ASN A 468 -27.31 15.26 -6.34
N ASN A 469 -27.23 15.48 -5.04
CA ASN A 469 -26.08 16.04 -4.31
C ASN A 469 -25.65 15.09 -3.19
N TRP A 470 -25.95 13.80 -3.31
CA TRP A 470 -25.79 12.85 -2.22
C TRP A 470 -25.09 11.56 -2.64
N LEU A 471 -24.25 11.07 -1.74
CA LEU A 471 -23.61 9.76 -1.81
C LEU A 471 -23.97 8.94 -0.57
N GLN A 472 -24.34 7.68 -0.80
CA GLN A 472 -24.82 6.79 0.24
C GLN A 472 -23.68 6.35 1.16
N THR A 473 -23.90 6.42 2.46
CA THR A 473 -23.04 5.82 3.49
C THR A 473 -23.67 4.56 4.07
N VAL A 474 -22.90 3.78 4.81
CA VAL A 474 -23.35 2.52 5.40
C VAL A 474 -23.19 2.59 6.93
N PRO A 475 -24.28 2.47 7.72
CA PRO A 475 -24.19 2.40 9.17
C PRO A 475 -23.24 1.30 9.66
N GLY A 476 -22.41 1.59 10.66
CA GLY A 476 -21.41 0.66 11.19
C GLY A 476 -20.12 0.55 10.36
N LYS A 477 -20.00 1.29 9.25
CA LYS A 477 -18.76 1.42 8.47
C LYS A 477 -18.18 2.81 8.56
N SER A 478 -16.88 2.91 8.35
CA SER A 478 -16.20 4.18 8.08
C SER A 478 -15.73 4.24 6.63
N TRP A 479 -15.63 5.45 6.10
CA TRP A 479 -15.33 5.74 4.70
C TRP A 479 -14.35 6.92 4.58
N PHE A 480 -13.77 7.10 3.41
CA PHE A 480 -13.02 8.29 3.02
C PHE A 480 -13.31 8.62 1.56
N ILE A 481 -12.90 9.79 1.08
CA ILE A 481 -13.11 10.17 -0.33
C ILE A 481 -11.82 10.49 -1.06
N ALA A 482 -11.87 10.38 -2.38
CA ALA A 482 -10.96 11.08 -3.26
C ALA A 482 -11.74 12.13 -4.06
N LEU A 483 -11.30 13.39 -4.00
CA LEU A 483 -11.64 14.43 -4.97
C LEU A 483 -10.64 14.35 -6.12
N ARG A 484 -11.15 14.07 -7.31
CA ARG A 484 -10.40 14.01 -8.56
C ARG A 484 -10.71 15.24 -9.39
N VAL A 485 -9.67 15.90 -9.88
CA VAL A 485 -9.76 17.01 -10.82
C VAL A 485 -9.11 16.61 -12.14
N TYR A 486 -9.83 16.78 -13.25
CA TYR A 486 -9.35 16.45 -14.59
C TYR A 486 -9.09 17.71 -15.39
N GLY A 487 -7.88 17.79 -15.95
CA GLY A 487 -7.33 19.03 -16.47
C GLY A 487 -7.25 20.12 -15.39
N PRO A 488 -6.58 19.86 -14.24
CA PRO A 488 -6.49 20.83 -13.14
C PRO A 488 -5.91 22.16 -13.60
N GLU A 489 -6.53 23.27 -13.22
CA GLU A 489 -6.05 24.61 -13.56
C GLU A 489 -5.10 25.17 -12.50
N GLU A 490 -4.48 26.33 -12.78
CA GLU A 490 -3.47 26.92 -11.88
C GLU A 490 -3.98 27.15 -10.46
N ALA A 491 -5.26 27.51 -10.29
CA ALA A 491 -5.82 27.81 -8.97
C ALA A 491 -5.89 26.56 -8.06
N TRP A 492 -6.09 25.37 -8.63
CA TRP A 492 -5.93 24.09 -7.90
C TRP A 492 -4.47 23.87 -7.52
N ILE A 493 -3.58 23.97 -8.50
CA ILE A 493 -2.16 23.63 -8.35
C ILE A 493 -1.47 24.54 -7.33
N LYS A 494 -1.77 25.84 -7.38
CA LYS A 494 -1.27 26.86 -6.45
C LYS A 494 -2.06 26.92 -5.13
N GLN A 495 -3.10 26.09 -5.01
CA GLN A 495 -3.98 26.02 -3.84
C GLN A 495 -4.63 27.37 -3.46
N THR A 496 -4.80 28.27 -4.43
CA THR A 496 -5.57 29.51 -4.24
C THR A 496 -7.08 29.26 -4.29
N TRP A 497 -7.48 28.09 -4.77
CA TRP A 497 -8.78 27.47 -4.57
C TRP A 497 -8.58 26.13 -3.84
N ARG A 498 -9.43 25.81 -2.88
CA ARG A 498 -9.45 24.50 -2.20
C ARG A 498 -10.88 24.11 -1.81
N PRO A 499 -11.21 22.80 -1.73
CA PRO A 499 -12.47 22.35 -1.17
C PRO A 499 -12.57 22.72 0.31
N GLY A 500 -13.79 22.74 0.85
CA GLY A 500 -14.01 22.76 2.29
C GLY A 500 -13.53 21.47 2.97
N GLU A 501 -13.53 21.45 4.29
CA GLU A 501 -13.43 20.20 5.04
C GLU A 501 -14.77 19.46 5.01
N ILE A 502 -14.77 18.17 5.35
CA ILE A 502 -16.00 17.40 5.52
C ILE A 502 -16.55 17.70 6.92
N GLU A 503 -17.75 18.27 6.99
CA GLU A 503 -18.37 18.69 8.25
C GLU A 503 -19.49 17.71 8.64
N LEU A 504 -19.59 17.38 9.93
CA LEU A 504 -20.77 16.71 10.47
C LEU A 504 -21.97 17.64 10.39
N VAL A 505 -23.10 17.14 9.90
CA VAL A 505 -24.39 17.87 9.88
C VAL A 505 -25.20 17.38 11.07
N GLU A 506 -25.51 18.30 11.99
CA GLU A 506 -26.34 18.05 13.18
C GLU A 506 -27.82 17.80 12.84
#